data_AF-A0A0M0G1M8-F1
#
_entry.id   AF-A0A0M0G1M8-F1
#
_cell.length_a   1.000
_cell.length_b   1.000
_cell.length_c   1.000
_cell.angle_alpha   90.00
_cell.angle_beta   90.00
_cell.angle_gamma   90.00
#
_symmetry.space_group_name_H-M   'P 1'
#
loop_
_entity.id
_entity.type
_entity.pdbx_description
1 polymer ?
#
loop_
_entity_poly.entity_id
_entity_poly.type
_entity_poly.pdbx_seq_one_letter_code
_entity_poly.pdbx_strand_id
1 'polypeptide(L)'
;MDKRIKEFFGNQPVMFIKFSDNIDNLISLQQGNLYMNNLKFFVDLEEKTGIPGMGDKLETLNVINDVELSFYIPGTEQLVAKTKARKANFRYEDALYKPVFCLFAVTVDMLEIYEESETEVKLKINFTNDLINKMRSEFGTHALVISPPHFSEQLEKSFNQNGYDYSGRFVEYIDTNINQQRRLEAFANQDISLFFFKDHGFKHQNEFRIVILNKDEEKAIIENIGSLTEGSILLKTEDLINFDLPVLNMKFKE
;
A
#
# COMPACT_ATOMS: atom_id res chain seq x y z
N MET A 1 -1.95 -21.24 -10.68
CA MET A 1 -2.96 -21.38 -9.62
C MET A 1 -4.28 -21.87 -10.22
N ASP A 2 -4.93 -22.85 -9.60
CA ASP A 2 -6.26 -23.36 -9.99
C ASP A 2 -7.30 -22.24 -10.02
N LYS A 3 -8.16 -22.23 -11.03
CA LYS A 3 -9.23 -21.25 -11.22
C LYS A 3 -10.17 -21.19 -10.00
N ARG A 4 -10.47 -22.32 -9.37
CA ARG A 4 -11.33 -22.41 -8.17
C ARG A 4 -10.72 -21.70 -6.97
N ILE A 5 -9.41 -21.85 -6.78
CA ILE A 5 -8.67 -21.17 -5.69
C ILE A 5 -8.67 -19.65 -5.94
N LYS A 6 -8.46 -19.23 -7.19
CA LYS A 6 -8.56 -17.80 -7.55
C LYS A 6 -9.96 -17.24 -7.33
N GLU A 7 -11.00 -17.96 -7.73
CA GLU A 7 -12.39 -17.56 -7.54
C GLU A 7 -12.76 -17.45 -6.04
N PHE A 8 -12.21 -18.33 -5.20
CA PHE A 8 -12.42 -18.29 -3.75
C PHE A 8 -11.80 -17.05 -3.08
N PHE A 9 -10.54 -16.74 -3.36
CA PHE A 9 -9.85 -15.59 -2.75
C PHE A 9 -10.19 -14.25 -3.41
N GLY A 10 -10.54 -14.26 -4.70
CA GLY A 10 -10.71 -13.04 -5.50
C GLY A 10 -9.46 -12.15 -5.41
N ASN A 11 -9.69 -10.85 -5.18
CA ASN A 11 -8.63 -9.84 -5.05
C ASN A 11 -8.29 -9.53 -3.59
N GLN A 12 -8.65 -10.37 -2.63
CA GLN A 12 -8.37 -10.12 -1.22
C GLN A 12 -6.92 -10.48 -0.84
N PRO A 13 -6.31 -9.78 0.13
CA PRO A 13 -5.05 -10.21 0.72
C PRO A 13 -5.21 -11.58 1.37
N VAL A 14 -4.31 -12.51 1.05
CA VAL A 14 -4.19 -13.80 1.74
C VAL A 14 -3.34 -13.66 3.01
N MET A 15 -2.36 -12.74 2.97
CA MET A 15 -1.44 -12.46 4.07
C MET A 15 -0.96 -11.02 4.00
N PHE A 16 -0.78 -10.38 5.16
CA PHE A 16 -0.06 -9.11 5.26
C PHE A 16 1.34 -9.32 5.79
N ILE A 17 2.28 -8.49 5.33
CA ILE A 17 3.66 -8.51 5.79
C ILE A 17 4.12 -7.08 6.03
N LYS A 18 4.73 -6.85 7.20
CA LYS A 18 5.45 -5.60 7.49
C LYS A 18 6.93 -5.90 7.64
N PHE A 19 7.77 -5.17 6.93
CA PHE A 19 9.22 -5.29 7.02
C PHE A 19 9.82 -4.16 7.87
N SER A 20 10.90 -4.44 8.59
CA SER A 20 11.71 -3.42 9.26
C SER A 20 13.12 -3.92 9.54
N ASP A 21 14.09 -3.01 9.55
CA ASP A 21 15.44 -3.29 10.09
C ASP A 21 15.49 -3.25 11.61
N ASN A 22 14.57 -2.50 12.23
CA ASN A 22 14.44 -2.46 13.67
C ASN A 22 13.34 -3.42 14.12
N ILE A 23 13.73 -4.51 14.76
CA ILE A 23 12.81 -5.52 15.30
C ILE A 23 11.82 -4.93 16.32
N ASP A 24 12.21 -3.89 17.08
CA ASP A 24 11.34 -3.26 18.09
C ASP A 24 10.13 -2.58 17.44
N ASN A 25 10.27 -2.07 16.21
CA ASN A 25 9.14 -1.53 15.46
C ASN A 25 8.11 -2.62 15.14
N LEU A 26 8.57 -3.83 14.82
CA LEU A 26 7.70 -4.97 14.52
C LEU A 26 7.09 -5.56 15.79
N ILE A 27 7.82 -5.58 16.90
CA ILE A 27 7.27 -5.97 18.21
C ILE A 27 6.18 -4.98 18.65
N SER A 28 6.42 -3.68 18.49
CA SER A 28 5.43 -2.64 18.78
C SER A 28 4.18 -2.80 17.90
N LEU A 29 4.36 -3.04 16.60
CA LEU A 29 3.24 -3.36 15.71
C LEU A 29 2.51 -4.64 16.13
N GLN A 30 3.22 -5.69 16.52
CA GLN A 30 2.63 -6.94 16.99
C GLN A 30 1.81 -6.73 18.28
N GLN A 31 2.15 -5.75 19.10
CA GLN A 31 1.37 -5.32 20.27
C GLN A 31 0.18 -4.41 19.90
N GLY A 32 -0.01 -4.12 18.61
CA GLY A 32 -1.14 -3.36 18.09
C GLY A 32 -0.82 -1.91 17.74
N ASN A 33 0.41 -1.43 17.92
CA ASN A 33 0.73 -0.02 17.68
C ASN A 33 0.97 0.25 16.18
N LEU A 34 -0.02 0.85 15.51
CA LEU A 34 0.11 1.31 14.14
C LEU A 34 0.79 2.68 14.13
N TYR A 35 2.08 2.71 13.77
CA TYR A 35 2.79 3.95 13.49
C TYR A 35 2.40 4.46 12.09
N MET A 36 1.54 5.48 12.04
CA MET A 36 0.98 6.02 10.81
C MET A 36 1.63 7.37 10.49
N ASN A 37 2.63 7.36 9.60
CA ASN A 37 3.14 8.60 9.02
C ASN A 37 2.09 9.26 8.12
N ASN A 38 2.20 10.56 7.90
CA ASN A 38 1.46 11.22 6.83
C ASN A 38 2.14 11.03 5.47
N LEU A 39 1.46 11.36 4.38
CA LEU A 39 2.01 11.26 3.03
C LEU A 39 3.19 12.24 2.81
N LYS A 40 3.17 13.39 3.49
CA LYS A 40 4.26 14.38 3.46
C LYS A 40 5.60 13.75 3.86
N PHE A 41 5.62 12.90 4.88
CA PHE A 41 6.84 12.23 5.34
C PHE A 41 7.54 11.48 4.20
N PHE A 42 6.79 10.77 3.36
CA PHE A 42 7.36 9.99 2.25
C PHE A 42 7.85 10.88 1.11
N VAL A 43 7.16 12.00 0.85
CA VAL A 43 7.63 13.02 -0.10
C VAL A 43 8.97 13.60 0.38
N ASP A 44 9.00 14.08 1.62
CA ASP A 44 10.19 14.71 2.22
C ASP A 44 11.38 13.74 2.31
N LEU A 45 11.12 12.46 2.58
CA LEU A 45 12.14 11.43 2.68
C LEU A 45 12.85 11.21 1.34
N GLU A 46 12.11 11.11 0.23
CA GLU A 46 12.72 10.98 -1.10
C GLU A 46 13.43 12.28 -1.51
N GLU A 47 12.83 13.45 -1.26
CA GLU A 47 13.46 14.74 -1.59
C GLU A 47 14.79 14.93 -0.85
N LYS A 48 14.89 14.49 0.41
CA LYS A 48 16.10 14.59 1.22
C LYS A 48 17.17 13.58 0.86
N THR A 49 16.78 12.33 0.58
CA THR A 49 17.73 11.24 0.36
C THR A 49 18.11 11.07 -1.10
N GLY A 50 17.21 11.46 -2.02
CA GLY A 50 17.33 11.18 -3.45
C GLY A 50 17.23 9.69 -3.77
N ILE A 51 16.82 8.84 -2.82
CA ILE A 51 16.75 7.38 -2.98
C ILE A 51 15.29 6.99 -3.24
N PRO A 52 14.92 6.63 -4.48
CA PRO A 52 13.61 6.07 -4.78
C PRO A 52 13.42 4.74 -4.05
N GLY A 53 12.20 4.44 -3.60
CA GLY A 53 11.84 3.17 -2.95
C GLY A 53 11.52 3.32 -1.47
N MET A 54 12.26 4.17 -0.74
CA MET A 54 11.98 4.45 0.68
C MET A 54 10.98 5.59 0.88
N GLY A 55 11.04 6.60 0.01
CA GLY A 55 10.05 7.68 -0.09
C GLY A 55 9.35 7.64 -1.45
N ASP A 56 8.37 8.53 -1.63
CA ASP A 56 7.65 8.72 -2.89
C ASP A 56 7.27 10.21 -3.05
N LYS A 57 8.06 10.94 -3.82
CA LYS A 57 7.84 12.37 -4.11
C LYS A 57 6.60 12.63 -4.95
N LEU A 58 6.03 11.59 -5.56
CA LEU A 58 4.84 11.67 -6.42
C LEU A 58 3.55 11.37 -5.64
N GLU A 59 3.62 11.13 -4.33
CA GLU A 59 2.43 10.96 -3.47
C GLU A 59 1.47 12.14 -3.67
N THR A 60 0.21 11.80 -3.94
CA THR A 60 -0.91 12.73 -4.25
C THR A 60 -0.65 13.71 -5.41
N LEU A 61 0.45 13.54 -6.16
CA LEU A 61 0.83 14.43 -7.24
C LEU A 61 0.12 14.03 -8.54
N ASN A 62 -0.70 14.93 -9.06
CA ASN A 62 -1.18 14.81 -10.42
C ASN A 62 -0.13 15.37 -11.39
N VAL A 63 0.31 14.51 -12.31
CA VAL A 63 1.30 14.83 -13.33
C VAL A 63 0.62 14.77 -14.69
N ILE A 64 0.68 15.88 -15.42
CA ILE A 64 0.18 16.00 -16.79
C ILE A 64 1.35 16.32 -17.71
N ASN A 65 1.62 15.43 -18.67
CA ASN A 65 2.70 15.58 -19.64
C ASN A 65 2.18 16.20 -20.94
N ASP A 66 3.04 16.93 -21.64
CA ASP A 66 2.76 17.54 -22.95
C ASP A 66 1.40 18.26 -23.03
N VAL A 67 1.20 19.21 -22.11
CA VAL A 67 -0.07 19.92 -21.93
C VAL A 67 -0.01 21.35 -22.49
N GLU A 68 -1.11 21.78 -23.07
CA GLU A 68 -1.37 23.18 -23.41
C GLU A 68 -2.36 23.77 -22.39
N LEU A 69 -1.93 24.79 -21.66
CA LEU A 69 -2.75 25.46 -20.66
C LEU A 69 -3.27 26.78 -21.24
N SER A 70 -4.57 26.98 -21.13
CA SER A 70 -5.27 28.20 -21.56
C SER A 70 -5.95 28.84 -20.37
N PHE A 71 -5.67 30.12 -20.13
CA PHE A 71 -6.17 30.87 -18.98
C PHE A 71 -7.19 31.91 -19.45
N TYR A 72 -8.37 31.91 -18.83
CA TYR A 72 -9.49 32.79 -19.18
C TYR A 72 -9.80 33.75 -18.03
N ILE A 73 -10.36 34.92 -18.34
CA ILE A 73 -10.93 35.79 -17.30
C ILE A 73 -12.15 35.08 -16.69
N PRO A 74 -12.22 34.94 -15.35
CA PRO A 74 -13.34 34.27 -14.68
C PRO A 74 -14.70 34.80 -15.15
N GLY A 75 -15.62 33.90 -15.49
CA GLY A 75 -16.96 34.24 -15.96
C GLY A 75 -17.06 34.70 -17.41
N THR A 76 -15.98 34.61 -18.19
CA THR A 76 -15.95 34.98 -19.62
C THR A 76 -15.20 33.94 -20.46
N GLU A 77 -15.35 34.01 -21.78
CA GLU A 77 -14.55 33.24 -22.74
C GLU A 77 -13.28 33.98 -23.19
N GLN A 78 -12.93 35.11 -22.55
CA GLN A 78 -11.78 35.90 -22.95
C GLN A 78 -10.47 35.22 -22.53
N LEU A 79 -9.70 34.75 -23.52
CA LEU A 79 -8.37 34.17 -23.32
C LEU A 79 -7.37 35.26 -22.93
N VAL A 80 -6.70 35.07 -21.79
CA VAL A 80 -5.66 35.97 -21.23
C VAL A 80 -4.27 35.49 -21.58
N ALA A 81 -4.04 34.18 -21.49
CA ALA A 81 -2.74 33.59 -21.73
C ALA A 81 -2.88 32.15 -22.21
N LYS A 82 -1.88 31.72 -22.99
CA LYS A 82 -1.75 30.37 -23.51
C LYS A 82 -0.31 29.93 -23.42
N THR A 83 -0.06 28.75 -22.87
CA THR A 83 1.30 28.21 -22.74
C THR A 83 1.32 26.70 -23.01
N LYS A 84 2.48 26.20 -23.40
CA LYS A 84 2.74 24.77 -23.55
C LYS A 84 3.79 24.35 -22.55
N ALA A 85 3.55 23.25 -21.86
CA ALA A 85 4.47 22.69 -20.90
C ALA A 85 4.69 21.21 -21.22
N ARG A 86 5.94 20.76 -21.19
CA ARG A 86 6.25 19.32 -21.25
C ARG A 86 5.70 18.57 -20.04
N LYS A 87 5.57 19.25 -18.90
CA LYS A 87 5.06 18.70 -17.65
C LYS A 87 4.41 19.80 -16.82
N ALA A 88 3.22 19.51 -16.28
CA ALA A 88 2.54 20.31 -15.27
C ALA A 88 2.21 19.41 -14.08
N ASN A 89 2.46 19.91 -12.86
CA ASN A 89 2.24 19.18 -11.62
C ASN A 89 1.22 19.92 -10.77
N PHE A 90 0.23 19.19 -10.23
CA PHE A 90 -0.78 19.73 -9.33
C PHE A 90 -0.89 18.82 -8.10
N ARG A 91 -1.00 19.42 -6.92
CA ARG A 91 -1.14 18.71 -5.65
C ARG A 91 -2.12 19.45 -4.75
N TYR A 92 -2.94 18.71 -4.02
CA TYR A 92 -3.67 19.24 -2.87
C TYR A 92 -2.78 19.10 -1.64
N GLU A 93 -2.26 20.21 -1.13
CA GLU A 93 -1.34 20.17 0.02
C GLU A 93 -1.99 19.53 1.25
N ASP A 94 -3.28 19.79 1.49
CA ASP A 94 -4.01 19.20 2.63
C ASP A 94 -4.02 17.67 2.60
N ALA A 95 -4.04 17.08 1.40
CA ALA A 95 -4.00 15.63 1.22
C ALA A 95 -2.70 14.99 1.76
N LEU A 96 -1.61 15.76 1.84
CA LEU A 96 -0.33 15.27 2.34
C LEU A 96 -0.34 14.95 3.85
N TYR A 97 -1.26 15.55 4.60
CA TYR A 97 -1.31 15.42 6.05
C TYR A 97 -2.18 14.24 6.52
N LYS A 98 -2.80 13.49 5.60
CA LYS A 98 -3.57 12.29 5.93
C LYS A 98 -2.66 11.20 6.51
N PRO A 99 -2.96 10.67 7.71
CA PRO A 99 -2.23 9.53 8.27
C PRO A 99 -2.45 8.27 7.44
N VAL A 100 -1.36 7.57 7.14
CA VAL A 100 -1.38 6.32 6.38
C VAL A 100 -0.61 5.19 7.04
N PHE A 101 -1.09 3.96 6.86
CA PHE A 101 -0.41 2.74 7.26
C PHE A 101 -0.32 1.78 6.08
N CYS A 102 0.91 1.38 5.74
CA CYS A 102 1.21 0.58 4.55
C CYS A 102 1.67 -0.82 4.94
N LEU A 103 1.17 -1.84 4.26
CA LEU A 103 1.54 -3.24 4.40
C LEU A 103 1.89 -3.81 3.03
N PHE A 104 2.83 -4.75 2.97
CA PHE A 104 2.95 -5.61 1.81
C PHE A 104 1.83 -6.65 1.87
N ALA A 105 1.05 -6.81 0.81
CA ALA A 105 -0.02 -7.81 0.77
C ALA A 105 0.34 -8.95 -0.18
N VAL A 106 0.22 -10.19 0.29
CA VAL A 106 0.34 -11.38 -0.55
C VAL A 106 -1.04 -11.69 -1.12
N THR A 107 -1.13 -11.81 -2.44
CA THR A 107 -2.37 -12.24 -3.12
C THR A 107 -2.25 -13.69 -3.55
N VAL A 108 -3.39 -14.28 -3.95
CA VAL A 108 -3.44 -15.66 -4.44
C VAL A 108 -2.54 -15.90 -5.67
N ASP A 109 -2.28 -14.86 -6.47
CA ASP A 109 -1.38 -14.94 -7.63
C ASP A 109 0.10 -15.08 -7.25
N MET A 110 0.44 -14.79 -5.99
CA MET A 110 1.79 -14.95 -5.44
C MET A 110 1.98 -16.29 -4.73
N LEU A 111 1.00 -17.18 -4.80
CA LEU A 111 1.04 -18.49 -4.17
C LEU A 111 1.22 -19.59 -5.22
N GLU A 112 1.83 -20.69 -4.79
CA GLU A 112 1.86 -21.93 -5.55
C GLU A 112 1.44 -23.12 -4.69
N ILE A 113 0.98 -24.19 -5.34
CA ILE A 113 0.60 -25.42 -4.65
C ILE A 113 1.88 -26.09 -4.15
N TYR A 114 1.97 -26.25 -2.83
CA TYR A 114 3.03 -26.98 -2.16
C TYR A 114 2.72 -28.48 -2.12
N GLU A 115 1.49 -28.80 -1.72
CA GLU A 115 0.99 -30.17 -1.57
C GLU A 115 -0.52 -30.18 -1.84
N GLU A 116 -1.02 -31.20 -2.51
CA GLU A 116 -2.44 -31.38 -2.79
C GLU A 116 -2.82 -32.85 -2.58
N SER A 117 -3.94 -33.05 -1.88
CA SER A 117 -4.59 -34.34 -1.69
C SER A 117 -6.09 -34.19 -1.97
N GLU A 118 -6.84 -35.28 -1.86
CA GLU A 118 -8.30 -35.27 -2.04
C GLU A 118 -9.03 -34.37 -1.02
N THR A 119 -8.45 -34.14 0.15
CA THR A 119 -9.10 -33.41 1.27
C THR A 119 -8.41 -32.11 1.64
N GLU A 120 -7.19 -31.86 1.16
CA GLU A 120 -6.44 -30.65 1.49
C GLU A 120 -5.56 -30.13 0.36
N VAL A 121 -5.45 -28.81 0.27
CA VAL A 121 -4.47 -28.09 -0.57
C VAL A 121 -3.65 -27.18 0.33
N LYS A 122 -2.34 -27.39 0.33
CA LYS A 122 -1.36 -26.54 1.00
C LYS A 122 -0.69 -25.63 -0.02
N LEU A 123 -0.66 -24.34 0.29
CA LEU A 123 -0.08 -23.31 -0.56
C LEU A 123 1.15 -22.70 0.12
N LYS A 124 2.20 -22.45 -0.65
CA LYS A 124 3.38 -21.67 -0.22
C LYS A 124 3.50 -20.38 -1.03
N ILE A 125 4.24 -19.41 -0.50
CA ILE A 125 4.52 -18.17 -1.23
C ILE A 125 5.58 -18.46 -2.30
N ASN A 126 5.34 -17.98 -3.52
CA ASN A 126 6.29 -18.03 -4.62
C ASN A 126 6.71 -16.61 -4.99
N PHE A 127 7.77 -16.12 -4.35
CA PHE A 127 8.37 -14.84 -4.72
C PHE A 127 9.22 -15.00 -5.98
N THR A 128 9.07 -14.06 -6.92
CA THR A 128 9.96 -13.99 -8.08
C THR A 128 11.37 -13.59 -7.65
N ASN A 129 12.40 -14.01 -8.41
CA ASN A 129 13.78 -13.62 -8.13
C ASN A 129 13.97 -12.09 -8.08
N ASP A 130 13.28 -11.36 -8.94
CA ASP A 130 13.31 -9.89 -8.95
C ASP A 130 12.74 -9.31 -7.65
N LEU A 131 11.62 -9.84 -7.15
CA LEU A 131 11.04 -9.42 -5.90
C LEU A 131 11.93 -9.79 -4.70
N ILE A 132 12.54 -10.98 -4.70
CA ILE A 132 13.51 -11.38 -3.68
C ILE A 132 14.68 -10.40 -3.62
N ASN A 133 15.24 -10.02 -4.78
CA ASN A 133 16.32 -9.03 -4.84
C ASN A 133 15.88 -7.68 -4.27
N LYS A 134 14.66 -7.23 -4.59
CA LYS A 134 14.09 -5.99 -4.04
C LYS A 134 13.87 -6.08 -2.53
N MET A 135 13.35 -7.19 -2.01
CA MET A 135 13.18 -7.40 -0.57
C MET A 135 14.51 -7.30 0.17
N ARG A 136 15.58 -7.90 -0.39
CA ARG A 136 16.92 -7.86 0.20
C ARG A 136 17.57 -6.48 0.17
N SER A 137 17.29 -5.67 -0.86
CA SER A 137 17.95 -4.38 -1.05
C SER A 137 17.20 -3.17 -0.50
N GLU A 138 15.86 -3.24 -0.44
CA GLU A 138 15.02 -2.06 -0.16
C GLU A 138 14.10 -2.23 1.06
N PHE A 139 13.83 -3.47 1.50
CA PHE A 139 12.93 -3.68 2.64
C PHE A 139 13.76 -3.80 3.93
N GLY A 140 13.25 -4.52 4.93
CA GLY A 140 13.94 -4.71 6.20
C GLY A 140 14.46 -6.13 6.37
N THR A 141 15.43 -6.29 7.26
CA THR A 141 16.00 -7.59 7.67
C THR A 141 15.05 -8.49 8.47
N HIS A 142 13.96 -7.93 9.00
CA HIS A 142 12.92 -8.64 9.74
C HIS A 142 11.54 -8.44 9.09
N ALA A 143 10.67 -9.42 9.28
CA ALA A 143 9.30 -9.43 8.77
C ALA A 143 8.32 -9.87 9.85
N LEU A 144 7.23 -9.11 10.01
CA LEU A 144 6.05 -9.53 10.74
C LEU A 144 5.00 -9.97 9.73
N VAL A 145 4.71 -11.26 9.70
CA VAL A 145 3.62 -11.87 8.92
C VAL A 145 2.35 -11.80 9.73
N ILE A 146 1.27 -11.27 9.16
CA ILE A 146 0.01 -10.97 9.85
C ILE A 146 -1.16 -11.56 9.07
N SER A 147 -2.06 -12.22 9.81
CA SER A 147 -3.34 -12.74 9.33
C SER A 147 -4.30 -11.58 8.98
N PRO A 148 -4.78 -11.48 7.72
CA PRO A 148 -5.69 -10.41 7.32
C PRO A 148 -7.01 -10.39 8.10
N PRO A 149 -7.68 -11.53 8.39
CA PRO A 149 -8.88 -11.53 9.22
C PRO A 149 -8.65 -10.94 10.62
N HIS A 150 -7.61 -11.40 11.32
CA HIS A 150 -7.30 -10.91 12.68
C HIS A 150 -6.93 -9.42 12.68
N PHE A 151 -6.12 -8.99 11.72
CA PHE A 151 -5.76 -7.59 11.57
C PHE A 151 -6.98 -6.72 11.30
N SER A 152 -7.86 -7.15 10.39
CA SER A 152 -9.06 -6.39 10.00
C SER A 152 -10.04 -6.26 11.16
N GLU A 153 -10.24 -7.33 11.94
CA GLU A 153 -11.09 -7.31 13.14
C GLU A 153 -10.58 -6.31 14.19
N GLN A 154 -9.28 -6.35 14.50
CA GLN A 154 -8.66 -5.44 15.46
C GLN A 154 -8.70 -3.98 14.98
N LEU A 155 -8.39 -3.76 13.69
CA LEU A 155 -8.45 -2.44 13.06
C LEU A 155 -9.87 -1.87 13.11
N GLU A 156 -10.86 -2.61 12.64
CA GLU A 156 -12.26 -2.17 12.57
C GLU A 156 -12.80 -1.85 13.97
N LYS A 157 -12.53 -2.72 14.94
CA LYS A 157 -12.92 -2.49 16.34
C LYS A 157 -12.35 -1.17 16.89
N SER A 158 -11.05 -0.95 16.75
CA SER A 158 -10.38 0.24 17.26
C SER A 158 -10.82 1.51 16.51
N PHE A 159 -10.87 1.46 15.18
CA PHE A 159 -11.20 2.62 14.36
C PHE A 159 -12.66 3.04 14.54
N ASN A 160 -13.59 2.08 14.67
CA ASN A 160 -14.98 2.38 15.00
C ASN A 160 -15.13 2.99 16.40
N GLN A 161 -14.38 2.49 17.39
CA GLN A 161 -14.39 3.05 18.75
C GLN A 161 -13.86 4.48 18.80
N ASN A 162 -12.87 4.80 17.96
CA ASN A 162 -12.26 6.12 17.86
C ASN A 162 -12.99 7.07 16.90
N GLY A 163 -14.03 6.60 16.19
CA GLY A 163 -14.79 7.42 15.23
C GLY A 163 -13.99 7.80 13.99
N TYR A 164 -13.05 6.95 13.55
CA TYR A 164 -12.26 7.18 12.36
C TYR A 164 -13.02 6.78 11.10
N ASP A 165 -13.15 7.73 10.17
CA ASP A 165 -13.51 7.44 8.79
C ASP A 165 -12.24 7.03 8.08
N TYR A 166 -12.17 5.80 7.58
CA TYR A 166 -10.96 5.27 6.96
C TYR A 166 -11.24 4.49 5.69
N SER A 167 -10.19 4.30 4.89
CA SER A 167 -10.24 3.37 3.77
C SER A 167 -8.98 2.52 3.71
N GLY A 168 -9.16 1.20 3.58
CA GLY A 168 -8.10 0.23 3.35
C GLY A 168 -8.25 -0.42 1.97
N ARG A 169 -7.24 -0.33 1.11
CA ARG A 169 -7.25 -1.00 -0.20
C ARG A 169 -5.84 -1.17 -0.78
N PHE A 170 -5.73 -1.99 -1.82
CA PHE A 170 -4.52 -2.06 -2.64
C PHE A 170 -4.22 -0.72 -3.31
N VAL A 171 -2.94 -0.36 -3.33
CA VAL A 171 -2.42 0.74 -4.14
C VAL A 171 -2.42 0.36 -5.62
N GLU A 172 -2.91 1.26 -6.45
CA GLU A 172 -2.92 1.16 -7.90
C GLU A 172 -1.64 1.80 -8.47
N TYR A 173 -0.91 1.02 -9.26
CA TYR A 173 0.37 1.42 -9.86
C TYR A 173 0.16 1.90 -11.29
N ILE A 174 0.45 3.18 -11.51
CA ILE A 174 0.17 3.90 -12.75
C ILE A 174 1.47 4.37 -13.41
N ASP A 175 1.52 4.37 -14.74
CA ASP A 175 2.59 5.04 -15.46
C ASP A 175 2.34 6.55 -15.45
N THR A 176 3.16 7.29 -14.70
CA THR A 176 3.02 8.75 -14.57
C THR A 176 3.47 9.52 -15.81
N ASN A 177 4.08 8.85 -16.80
CA ASN A 177 4.41 9.43 -18.11
C ASN A 177 3.22 9.48 -19.05
N ILE A 178 2.14 8.73 -18.75
CA ILE A 178 0.93 8.68 -19.56
C ILE A 178 -0.17 9.53 -18.90
N ASN A 179 -0.76 10.45 -19.66
CA ASN A 179 -1.93 11.20 -19.21
C ASN A 179 -3.14 10.26 -19.15
N GLN A 180 -3.69 10.07 -17.95
CA GLN A 180 -4.85 9.22 -17.74
C GLN A 180 -6.01 10.05 -17.21
N GLN A 181 -7.14 10.02 -17.94
CA GLN A 181 -8.34 10.79 -17.60
C GLN A 181 -8.81 10.52 -16.17
N ARG A 182 -8.81 9.26 -15.73
CA ARG A 182 -9.20 8.88 -14.37
C ARG A 182 -8.39 9.59 -13.27
N ARG A 183 -7.09 9.85 -13.49
CA ARG A 183 -6.27 10.61 -12.52
C ARG A 183 -6.69 12.06 -12.45
N LEU A 184 -6.98 12.67 -13.60
CA LEU A 184 -7.47 14.04 -13.69
C LEU A 184 -8.82 14.18 -12.99
N GLU A 185 -9.72 13.22 -13.21
CA GLU A 185 -11.04 13.17 -12.56
C GLU A 185 -10.92 12.95 -11.05
N ALA A 186 -10.08 11.99 -10.61
CA ALA A 186 -9.84 11.74 -9.20
C ALA A 186 -9.29 13.00 -8.51
N PHE A 187 -8.36 13.71 -9.17
CA PHE A 187 -7.83 14.97 -8.67
C PHE A 187 -8.92 16.03 -8.60
N ALA A 188 -9.58 16.35 -9.72
CA ALA A 188 -10.60 17.39 -9.79
C ALA A 188 -11.72 17.21 -8.77
N ASN A 189 -12.10 15.96 -8.48
CA ASN A 189 -13.17 15.62 -7.54
C ASN A 189 -12.67 15.37 -6.09
N GLN A 190 -11.37 15.50 -5.82
CA GLN A 190 -10.76 15.13 -4.54
C GLN A 190 -11.16 13.71 -4.08
N ASP A 191 -11.18 12.79 -5.04
CA ASP A 191 -11.59 11.41 -4.81
C ASP A 191 -10.57 10.68 -3.93
N ILE A 192 -11.07 9.81 -3.05
CA ILE A 192 -10.25 9.03 -2.12
C ILE A 192 -9.21 8.14 -2.83
N SER A 193 -9.40 7.79 -4.11
CA SER A 193 -8.42 7.05 -4.91
C SER A 193 -7.08 7.77 -5.06
N LEU A 194 -7.04 9.10 -4.89
CA LEU A 194 -5.80 9.88 -4.87
C LEU A 194 -4.77 9.38 -3.86
N PHE A 195 -5.24 8.85 -2.73
CA PHE A 195 -4.35 8.31 -1.69
C PHE A 195 -3.82 6.92 -2.02
N PHE A 196 -4.27 6.31 -3.10
CA PHE A 196 -3.96 4.93 -3.48
C PHE A 196 -3.34 4.84 -4.87
N PHE A 197 -2.77 5.93 -5.40
CA PHE A 197 -1.97 5.89 -6.62
C PHE A 197 -0.48 5.98 -6.31
N LYS A 198 0.31 5.12 -6.95
CA LYS A 198 1.77 5.19 -6.98
C LYS A 198 2.29 5.05 -8.38
N ASP A 199 3.51 5.53 -8.62
CA ASP A 199 4.19 5.27 -9.89
C ASP A 199 4.47 3.78 -10.07
N HIS A 200 4.45 3.32 -11.33
CA HIS A 200 4.69 1.93 -11.71
C HIS A 200 6.03 1.38 -11.19
N GLY A 201 7.03 2.23 -11.00
CA GLY A 201 8.34 1.85 -10.43
C GLY A 201 8.27 1.26 -9.01
N PHE A 202 7.17 1.46 -8.29
CA PHE A 202 6.95 0.94 -6.93
C PHE A 202 6.14 -0.35 -6.89
N LYS A 203 5.78 -0.93 -8.03
CA LYS A 203 4.89 -2.10 -8.10
C LYS A 203 5.35 -3.30 -7.28
N HIS A 204 6.67 -3.46 -7.07
CA HIS A 204 7.24 -4.53 -6.24
C HIS A 204 6.85 -4.40 -4.75
N GLN A 205 6.37 -3.26 -4.27
CA GLN A 205 5.91 -3.08 -2.89
C GLN A 205 4.59 -3.82 -2.61
N ASN A 206 3.82 -4.15 -3.65
CA ASN A 206 2.48 -4.78 -3.59
C ASN A 206 1.63 -4.28 -2.41
N GLU A 207 1.62 -2.96 -2.24
CA GLU A 207 1.12 -2.29 -1.06
C GLU A 207 -0.41 -2.39 -0.90
N PHE A 208 -0.82 -2.76 0.31
CA PHE A 208 -2.14 -2.47 0.85
C PHE A 208 -2.01 -1.31 1.83
N ARG A 209 -2.76 -0.24 1.56
CA ARG A 209 -2.69 1.01 2.33
C ARG A 209 -3.98 1.23 3.08
N ILE A 210 -3.85 1.78 4.28
CA ILE A 210 -4.94 2.28 5.11
C ILE A 210 -4.73 3.78 5.28
N VAL A 211 -5.80 4.55 5.12
CA VAL A 211 -5.79 6.02 5.23
C VAL A 211 -6.92 6.45 6.16
N ILE A 212 -6.63 7.29 7.15
CA ILE A 212 -7.68 7.97 7.94
C ILE A 212 -8.06 9.25 7.20
N LEU A 213 -9.33 9.36 6.83
CA LEU A 213 -9.87 10.39 5.94
C LEU A 213 -10.32 11.64 6.70
N ASN A 214 -10.86 11.46 7.90
CA ASN A 214 -11.39 12.54 8.73
C ASN A 214 -10.36 13.13 9.71
N LYS A 215 -9.06 12.94 9.43
CA LYS A 215 -7.95 13.40 10.29
C LYS A 215 -6.77 13.89 9.46
N ASP A 216 -6.18 15.00 9.88
CA ASP A 216 -4.97 15.59 9.28
C ASP A 216 -3.96 15.84 10.40
N GLU A 217 -2.72 15.38 10.19
CA GLU A 217 -1.67 15.40 11.20
C GLU A 217 -0.34 15.84 10.60
N GLU A 218 0.35 16.77 11.25
CA GLU A 218 1.68 17.22 10.81
C GLU A 218 2.78 16.17 11.05
N LYS A 219 2.54 15.28 12.01
CA LYS A 219 3.48 14.25 12.46
C LYS A 219 2.81 12.90 12.44
N ALA A 220 3.63 11.85 12.53
CA ALA A 220 3.11 10.51 12.68
C ALA A 220 2.26 10.38 13.95
N ILE A 221 1.19 9.61 13.84
CA ILE A 221 0.38 9.17 14.97
C ILE A 221 0.66 7.70 15.27
N ILE A 222 0.37 7.29 16.51
CA ILE A 222 0.40 5.89 16.91
C ILE A 222 -1.01 5.53 17.35
N GLU A 223 -1.66 4.66 16.57
CA GLU A 223 -2.99 4.16 16.88
C GLU A 223 -2.88 2.71 17.36
N ASN A 224 -3.30 2.44 18.60
CA ASN A 224 -3.30 1.08 19.11
C ASN A 224 -4.59 0.36 18.70
N ILE A 225 -4.47 -0.73 17.94
CA ILE A 225 -5.61 -1.53 17.46
C ILE A 225 -5.87 -2.78 18.31
N GLY A 226 -5.08 -3.00 19.36
CA GLY A 226 -5.08 -4.26 20.10
C GLY A 226 -4.05 -5.26 19.55
N SER A 227 -3.72 -6.25 20.38
CA SER A 227 -2.63 -7.18 20.08
C SER A 227 -2.90 -8.00 18.82
N LEU A 228 -1.84 -8.11 18.00
CA LEU A 228 -1.79 -8.97 16.82
C LEU A 228 -1.07 -10.30 17.11
N THR A 229 -0.64 -10.57 18.34
CA THR A 229 0.16 -11.75 18.69
C THR A 229 -0.48 -13.07 18.24
N GLU A 230 -1.79 -13.26 18.44
CA GLU A 230 -2.49 -14.51 18.08
C GLU A 230 -2.60 -14.72 16.56
N GLY A 231 -2.50 -13.64 15.78
CA GLY A 231 -2.64 -13.65 14.33
C GLY A 231 -1.37 -13.26 13.59
N SER A 232 -0.19 -13.32 14.22
CA SER A 232 1.06 -12.91 13.57
C SER A 232 2.28 -13.73 13.98
N ILE A 233 3.27 -13.75 13.09
CA ILE A 233 4.56 -14.42 13.29
C ILE A 233 5.66 -13.44 12.93
N LEU A 234 6.61 -13.27 13.85
CA LEU A 234 7.81 -12.46 13.65
C LEU A 234 8.97 -13.36 13.24
N LEU A 235 9.64 -13.06 12.13
CA LEU A 235 10.77 -13.82 11.61
C LEU A 235 11.79 -12.91 10.90
N LYS A 236 12.94 -13.47 10.51
CA LYS A 236 13.86 -12.77 9.60
C LYS A 236 13.32 -12.80 8.18
N THR A 237 13.62 -11.78 7.40
CA THR A 237 13.22 -11.71 6.00
C THR A 237 13.86 -12.82 5.17
N GLU A 238 15.10 -13.22 5.47
CA GLU A 238 15.71 -14.37 4.81
C GLU A 238 15.01 -15.69 5.14
N ASP A 239 14.48 -15.84 6.36
CA ASP A 239 13.70 -17.03 6.69
C ASP A 239 12.42 -17.04 5.84
N LEU A 240 11.75 -15.89 5.67
CA LEU A 240 10.56 -15.75 4.82
C LEU A 240 10.83 -16.10 3.35
N ILE A 241 11.98 -15.64 2.82
CA ILE A 241 12.38 -15.88 1.42
C ILE A 241 12.70 -17.36 1.20
N ASN A 242 13.39 -17.98 2.16
CA ASN A 242 13.80 -19.38 2.07
C ASN A 242 12.75 -20.33 2.64
N PHE A 243 11.56 -19.83 3.02
CA PHE A 243 10.51 -20.60 3.67
C PHE A 243 9.85 -21.51 2.66
N ASP A 244 10.36 -22.74 2.53
CA ASP A 244 9.75 -23.77 1.67
C ASP A 244 8.69 -24.57 2.44
N LEU A 245 7.85 -23.85 3.20
CA LEU A 245 6.78 -24.40 4.03
C LEU A 245 5.44 -23.75 3.66
N PRO A 246 4.33 -24.48 3.87
CA PRO A 246 3.02 -23.96 3.54
C PRO A 246 2.62 -22.80 4.46
N VAL A 247 2.10 -21.75 3.85
CA VAL A 247 1.58 -20.56 4.54
C VAL A 247 0.05 -20.59 4.69
N LEU A 248 -0.61 -21.48 3.95
CA LEU A 248 -2.06 -21.64 3.97
C LEU A 248 -2.40 -23.11 3.72
N ASN A 249 -3.27 -23.68 4.55
CA ASN A 249 -3.87 -24.99 4.33
C ASN A 249 -5.38 -24.82 4.15
N MET A 250 -5.89 -25.20 2.98
CA MET A 250 -7.32 -25.27 2.69
C MET A 250 -7.78 -26.72 2.81
N LYS A 251 -8.70 -26.99 3.73
CA LYS A 251 -9.34 -28.29 3.85
C LYS A 251 -10.71 -28.26 3.18
N PHE A 252 -10.94 -29.19 2.27
CA PHE A 252 -12.25 -29.38 1.68
C PHE A 252 -13.12 -30.14 2.67
N LYS A 253 -14.32 -29.64 2.95
CA LYS A 253 -15.32 -30.43 3.68
C LYS A 253 -15.85 -31.49 2.73
N GLU A 254 -15.85 -32.75 3.18
CA GLU A 254 -16.63 -33.82 2.56
C GLU A 254 -18.13 -33.47 2.51
#